data_AF-A0A0U3LH06-F1
#
_entry.id   AF-A0A0U3LH06-F1
#
_cell.length_a   1.000
_cell.length_b   1.000
_cell.length_c   1.000
_cell.angle_alpha   90.00
_cell.angle_beta   90.00
_cell.angle_gamma   90.00
#
_symmetry.space_group_name_H-M   'P 1'
#
loop_
_entity.id
_entity.type
_entity.pdbx_description
1 polymer ?
#
loop_
_entity_poly.entity_id
_entity_poly.type
_entity_poly.pdbx_seq_one_letter_code
_entity_poly.pdbx_strand_id
1 'polypeptide(L)'
;MTADADNDPGSFFALPPFNAETALVQLKRALRDQRTLKERGDSFSFEGQDVLTLEAQGDQLLARLAKRPARSPEWDSRVCRNAADVRKLQDELKRRLLQWQDD
;
A
#
# COMPACT_ATOMS: atom_id res chain seq x y z
N MET A 1 2.08 15.54 53.95
CA MET A 1 1.58 16.21 52.73
C MET A 1 2.72 16.28 51.74
N THR A 2 2.73 15.38 50.76
CA THR A 2 3.21 15.61 49.38
C THR A 2 2.52 14.54 48.54
N ALA A 3 1.81 15.01 47.51
CA ALA A 3 0.88 14.24 46.70
C ALA A 3 1.62 13.30 45.74
N ASP A 4 1.11 12.09 45.65
CA ASP A 4 1.31 11.12 44.57
C ASP A 4 0.66 11.71 43.31
N ALA A 5 1.46 12.33 42.45
CA ALA A 5 1.00 12.94 41.21
C ALA A 5 1.22 11.96 40.06
N ASP A 6 0.14 11.24 39.74
CA ASP A 6 -0.36 11.06 38.37
C ASP A 6 0.64 10.48 37.36
N ASN A 7 0.93 9.19 37.50
CA ASN A 7 1.38 8.36 36.38
C ASN A 7 0.12 7.77 35.72
N ASP A 8 -0.50 8.50 34.79
CA ASP A 8 -1.59 7.99 33.94
C ASP A 8 -1.01 7.08 32.82
N PRO A 9 -1.24 5.77 32.84
CA PRO A 9 -0.77 4.85 31.79
C PRO A 9 -1.64 4.89 30.51
N GLY A 10 -2.63 5.78 30.42
CA GLY A 10 -3.64 5.80 29.36
C GLY A 10 -3.20 6.49 28.06
N SER A 11 -2.25 7.43 28.12
CA SER A 11 -1.78 8.18 26.95
C SER A 11 -0.81 7.41 26.04
N PHE A 12 -0.30 6.24 26.46
CA PHE A 12 0.65 5.42 25.70
C PHE A 12 0.01 4.50 24.66
N PHE A 13 -1.33 4.42 24.63
CA PHE A 13 -2.12 3.58 23.73
C PHE A 13 -2.71 4.34 22.55
N ALA A 14 -2.23 5.56 22.26
CA ALA A 14 -2.52 6.18 20.98
C ALA A 14 -1.89 5.32 19.88
N LEU A 15 -2.73 4.67 19.07
CA LEU A 15 -2.26 3.97 17.87
C LEU A 15 -1.38 4.95 17.08
N PRO A 16 -0.16 4.54 16.69
CA PRO A 16 0.74 5.45 16.00
C PRO A 16 0.04 5.99 14.75
N PRO A 17 0.27 7.27 14.41
CA PRO A 17 -0.25 7.84 13.17
C PRO A 17 0.20 6.97 12.00
N PHE A 18 -0.61 6.93 10.93
CA PHE A 18 -0.29 6.14 9.75
C PHE A 18 1.06 6.56 9.19
N ASN A 19 2.00 5.62 9.14
CA ASN A 19 3.33 5.84 8.61
C ASN A 19 3.39 5.27 7.18
N ALA A 20 3.37 6.15 6.18
CA ALA A 20 3.31 5.77 4.78
C ALA A 20 4.55 5.00 4.31
N GLU A 21 5.74 5.34 4.81
CA GLU A 21 6.99 4.65 4.46
C GLU A 21 7.01 3.21 4.98
N THR A 22 6.59 3.01 6.23
CA THR A 22 6.45 1.69 6.84
C THR A 22 5.39 0.88 6.09
N ALA A 23 4.25 1.50 5.76
CA ALA A 23 3.20 0.86 4.98
C ALA A 23 3.68 0.49 3.57
N LEU A 24 4.47 1.34 2.91
CA LEU A 24 5.07 1.08 1.61
C LEU A 24 5.99 -0.15 1.67
N VAL A 25 6.88 -0.21 2.66
CA VAL A 25 7.81 -1.35 2.82
C VAL A 25 7.04 -2.66 3.05
N GLN A 26 6.02 -2.63 3.91
CA GLN A 26 5.18 -3.80 4.17
C GLN A 26 4.38 -4.21 2.92
N LEU A 27 3.81 -3.25 2.19
CA LEU A 27 3.09 -3.50 0.95
C LEU A 27 4.03 -4.10 -0.11
N LYS A 28 5.20 -3.51 -0.36
CA LYS A 28 6.20 -4.04 -1.31
C LYS A 28 6.62 -5.47 -0.96
N ARG A 29 6.75 -5.82 0.33
CA ARG A 29 7.01 -7.21 0.77
C ARG A 29 5.85 -8.14 0.40
N ALA A 30 4.62 -7.79 0.77
CA ALA A 30 3.44 -8.60 0.45
C ALA A 30 3.22 -8.78 -1.06
N LEU A 31 3.57 -7.78 -1.87
CA LEU A 31 3.49 -7.85 -3.33
C LEU A 31 4.60 -8.71 -3.94
N ARG A 32 5.81 -8.69 -3.38
CA ARG A 32 6.90 -9.58 -3.80
C ARG A 32 6.58 -11.05 -3.60
N ASP A 33 5.79 -11.38 -2.58
CA ASP A 33 5.31 -12.75 -2.37
C ASP A 33 4.34 -13.22 -3.48
N GLN A 34 3.79 -12.30 -4.29
CA GLN A 34 2.98 -12.65 -5.45
C GLN A 34 3.89 -13.03 -6.63
N ARG A 35 3.96 -14.33 -6.96
CA ARG A 35 4.81 -14.87 -8.03
C ARG A 35 4.54 -14.30 -9.43
N THR A 36 3.34 -13.78 -9.67
CA THR A 36 2.92 -13.20 -10.96
C THR A 36 3.43 -11.78 -11.16
N LEU A 37 3.81 -11.08 -10.08
CA LEU A 37 4.33 -9.73 -10.12
C LEU A 37 5.85 -9.72 -10.12
N LYS A 38 6.44 -8.77 -10.84
CA LYS A 38 7.87 -8.46 -10.78
C LYS A 38 8.05 -7.03 -10.29
N GLU A 39 8.75 -6.87 -9.17
CA GLU A 39 9.12 -5.56 -8.62
C GLU A 39 10.19 -4.89 -9.50
N ARG A 40 10.01 -3.59 -9.74
CA ARG A 40 10.90 -2.69 -10.47
C ARG A 40 10.97 -1.34 -9.74
N GLY A 41 11.78 -1.30 -8.69
CA GLY A 41 11.94 -0.12 -7.83
C GLY A 41 10.64 0.25 -7.11
N ASP A 42 9.93 1.23 -7.64
CA ASP A 42 8.65 1.73 -7.13
C ASP A 42 7.44 1.24 -7.94
N SER A 43 7.69 0.46 -8.97
CA SER A 43 6.66 -0.12 -9.83
C SER A 43 6.63 -1.65 -9.75
N PHE A 44 5.48 -2.23 -10.09
CA PHE A 44 5.30 -3.67 -10.24
C PHE A 44 4.73 -3.95 -11.61
N SER A 45 5.30 -4.98 -12.24
CA SER A 45 4.92 -5.42 -13.57
C SER A 45 4.27 -6.80 -13.55
N PHE A 46 3.23 -6.98 -14.35
CA PHE A 46 2.56 -8.24 -14.63
C PHE A 46 2.81 -8.58 -16.10
N GLU A 47 3.37 -9.76 -16.37
CA GLU A 47 3.74 -10.21 -17.73
C GLU A 47 4.58 -9.19 -18.53
N GLY A 48 5.39 -8.39 -17.83
CA GLY A 48 6.27 -7.38 -18.43
C GLY A 48 5.61 -6.02 -18.68
N GLN A 49 4.32 -5.84 -18.38
CA GLN A 49 3.62 -4.56 -18.40
C GLN A 49 3.52 -3.99 -16.98
N ASP A 50 3.81 -2.70 -16.83
CA ASP A 50 3.69 -2.05 -15.52
C ASP A 50 2.22 -1.91 -15.15
N VAL A 51 1.84 -2.44 -13.97
CA VAL A 51 0.45 -2.48 -13.53
C VAL A 51 0.22 -1.76 -12.21
N LEU A 52 1.26 -1.50 -11.44
CA LEU A 52 1.17 -0.75 -10.19
C LEU A 52 2.40 0.13 -10.01
N THR A 53 2.20 1.34 -9.51
CA THR A 53 3.27 2.22 -9.00
C THR A 53 2.92 2.68 -7.60
N LEU A 54 3.90 2.74 -6.72
CA LEU A 54 3.74 3.10 -5.32
C LEU A 54 4.75 4.18 -4.93
N GLU A 55 4.29 5.25 -4.29
CA GLU A 55 5.13 6.35 -3.85
C GLU A 55 4.65 6.81 -2.47
N ALA A 56 5.55 6.83 -1.48
CA ALA A 56 5.26 7.41 -0.18
C ALA A 56 5.46 8.94 -0.26
N GLN A 57 4.45 9.68 0.17
CA GLN A 57 4.47 11.14 0.25
C GLN A 57 4.08 11.57 1.67
N GLY A 58 5.09 11.76 2.52
CA GLY A 58 4.89 12.16 3.91
C GLY A 58 4.00 11.19 4.69
N ASP A 59 2.78 11.62 5.00
CA ASP A 59 1.76 10.89 5.76
C ASP A 59 0.78 10.10 4.88
N GLN A 60 0.99 10.04 3.57
CA GLN A 60 0.14 9.28 2.66
C GLN A 60 0.95 8.45 1.66
N LEU A 61 0.34 7.36 1.19
CA LEU A 61 0.87 6.52 0.13
C LEU A 61 0.06 6.76 -1.14
N LEU A 62 0.71 7.27 -2.18
CA LEU A 62 0.14 7.33 -3.52
C LEU A 62 0.34 5.98 -4.21
N ALA A 63 -0.74 5.44 -4.74
CA ALA A 63 -0.73 4.24 -5.56
C ALA A 63 -1.37 4.56 -6.90
N ARG A 64 -0.77 4.10 -7.99
CA ARG A 64 -1.35 4.17 -9.33
C ARG A 64 -1.51 2.75 -9.83
N LEU A 65 -2.74 2.33 -10.07
CA LEU A 65 -3.07 0.97 -10.48
C LEU A 65 -3.61 0.98 -11.91
N ALA A 66 -2.99 0.24 -12.81
CA ALA A 66 -3.44 0.10 -14.18
C ALA A 66 -4.85 -0.50 -14.23
N LYS A 67 -5.72 -0.02 -15.12
CA LYS A 67 -7.02 -0.65 -15.38
C LYS A 67 -6.87 -2.01 -16.08
N ARG A 68 -5.91 -2.11 -17.01
CA ARG A 68 -5.53 -3.33 -17.74
C ARG A 68 -4.02 -3.33 -18.01
N PRO A 69 -3.32 -4.48 -18.08
CA PRO A 69 -1.92 -4.54 -18.45
C PRO A 69 -1.75 -4.10 -19.91
N ALA A 70 -0.95 -3.06 -20.14
CA ALA A 70 -0.66 -2.53 -21.47
C ALA A 70 0.64 -1.74 -21.43
N ARG A 71 1.23 -1.47 -22.61
CA ARG A 71 2.47 -0.68 -22.73
C ARG A 71 2.31 0.76 -22.22
N SER A 72 1.10 1.30 -22.34
CA SER A 72 0.72 2.61 -21.81
C SER A 72 -0.67 2.45 -21.20
N PRO A 73 -0.76 1.95 -19.96
CA PRO A 73 -2.03 1.64 -19.36
C PRO A 73 -2.73 2.92 -18.88
N GLU A 74 -4.06 2.85 -18.82
CA GLU A 74 -4.83 3.83 -18.08
C GLU A 74 -4.64 3.60 -16.58
N TRP A 75 -4.23 4.65 -15.87
CA TRP A 75 -3.95 4.60 -14.44
C TRP A 75 -5.13 5.07 -13.60
N ASP A 76 -5.46 4.29 -12.58
CA ASP A 76 -6.37 4.65 -11.49
C ASP A 76 -5.53 5.07 -10.27
N SER A 77 -5.54 6.37 -9.96
CA SER A 77 -4.76 6.94 -8.85
C SER A 77 -5.53 6.84 -7.54
N ARG A 78 -4.89 6.30 -6.51
CA ARG A 78 -5.45 6.08 -5.17
C ARG A 78 -4.53 6.64 -4.11
N VAL A 79 -5.10 7.30 -3.12
CA VAL A 79 -4.37 7.82 -1.96
C VAL A 79 -4.72 6.96 -0.76
N CYS A 80 -3.71 6.37 -0.13
CA CYS A 80 -3.88 5.61 1.09
C CYS A 80 -3.39 6.42 2.27
N ARG A 81 -4.28 6.73 3.21
CA ARG A 81 -3.96 7.53 4.42
C ARG A 81 -4.02 6.71 5.71
N ASN A 82 -4.35 5.43 5.60
CA ASN A 82 -4.47 4.50 6.70
C ASN A 82 -4.29 3.05 6.22
N ALA A 83 -4.21 2.11 7.16
CA ALA A 83 -4.06 0.69 6.86
C ALA A 83 -5.27 0.09 6.11
N ALA A 84 -6.48 0.63 6.29
CA ALA A 84 -7.66 0.12 5.59
C ALA A 84 -7.60 0.45 4.09
N ASP A 85 -7.12 1.63 3.72
CA ASP A 85 -6.93 2.01 2.31
C ASP A 85 -5.87 1.12 1.64
N VAL A 86 -4.77 0.83 2.36
CA VAL A 86 -3.72 -0.08 1.87
C VAL A 86 -4.26 -1.49 1.64
N ARG A 87 -5.13 -2.00 2.53
CA ARG A 87 -5.80 -3.30 2.33
C ARG A 87 -6.74 -3.27 1.12
N LYS A 88 -7.56 -2.24 0.98
CA LYS A 88 -8.45 -2.06 -0.19
C LYS A 88 -7.67 -2.02 -1.51
N LEU A 89 -6.51 -1.36 -1.52
CA LEU A 89 -5.60 -1.35 -2.68
C LEU A 89 -5.10 -2.75 -3.01
N GLN A 90 -4.66 -3.52 -2.01
CA GLN A 90 -4.22 -4.90 -2.20
C GLN A 90 -5.33 -5.81 -2.72
N ASP A 91 -6.52 -5.71 -2.15
CA ASP A 91 -7.68 -6.50 -2.57
C ASP A 91 -8.08 -6.17 -4.01
N GLU A 92 -8.05 -4.88 -4.39
CA GLU A 92 -8.28 -4.47 -5.77
C GLU A 92 -7.23 -5.04 -6.72
N LEU A 93 -5.94 -4.91 -6.38
CA LEU A 93 -4.87 -5.45 -7.21
C LEU A 93 -5.04 -6.96 -7.42
N LYS A 94 -5.37 -7.71 -6.36
CA LYS A 94 -5.65 -9.15 -6.45
C LYS A 94 -6.84 -9.44 -7.37
N ARG A 95 -7.94 -8.69 -7.23
CA ARG A 95 -9.10 -8.82 -8.14
C ARG A 95 -8.71 -8.58 -9.59
N ARG A 96 -7.94 -7.53 -9.86
CA ARG A 96 -7.48 -7.22 -11.21
C ARG A 96 -6.51 -8.26 -11.75
N LEU A 97 -5.57 -8.75 -10.94
CA LEU A 97 -4.66 -9.83 -11.34
C LEU A 97 -5.40 -11.12 -11.70
N LEU A 98 -6.46 -11.47 -10.98
CA LEU A 98 -7.32 -12.60 -11.33
C LEU A 98 -8.05 -12.34 -12.65
N GLN A 99 -8.63 -11.16 -12.82
CA GLN A 99 -9.29 -10.75 -14.06
C GLN A 99 -8.34 -10.79 -15.26
N TRP A 100 -7.09 -10.34 -15.10
CA TRP A 100 -6.10 -10.31 -16.18
C TRP A 100 -5.44 -11.65 -16.47
N GLN A 101 -5.53 -12.61 -15.55
CA GLN A 101 -5.07 -13.99 -15.79
C GLN A 101 -6.12 -14.82 -16.53
N ASP A 102 -7.39 -14.44 -16.43
CA ASP A 102 -8.52 -15.10 -17.08
C ASP A 102 -8.77 -14.58 -18.51
N ASP A 103 -8.39 -13.33 -18.78
CA ASP A 103 -8.47 -12.64 -20.09
C ASP A 103 -7.30 -13.02 -21.01
#